data_AF-A0A507CCH4-F1
#
_entry.id   AF-A0A507CCH4-F1
#
_cell.length_a   1.000
_cell.length_b   1.000
_cell.length_c   1.000
_cell.angle_alpha   90.00
_cell.angle_beta   90.00
_cell.angle_gamma   90.00
#
_symmetry.space_group_name_H-M   'P 1'
#
loop_
_entity.id
_entity.type
_entity.pdbx_description
1 polymer ?
#
loop_
_entity_poly.entity_id
_entity_poly.type
_entity_poly.pdbx_seq_one_letter_code
_entity_poly.pdbx_strand_id
1 'polypeptide(L)'
;MFQRSLTTVNSGKVCLSILGTWRGEAGEQWSSAHGLLSVLISIQSLMSDKPYVNEPGFENPPPSDQKLVDDYNKKIMHETLRVSVCDRLEAYLGWKSNDVKQVVNEESAKVKDGTAFTKMRFEGGSNSMEGAFAYGTLRTRLESIYKGLMDEIEDWKRESKAHIKADTTTSHSLLSQFQQIQNSNTIDGNISVELRDNNPYIWIVTIIGLPASSHDGALYKAEMVFSNEFPDALPKVRFLTEVFHPNISRDGFPYYRTLKPEDVRSHLSAIAALFTQDPDPQPATHLNATARDLYFGTEAQKKDFRRRVRRCAQKSADFDDL
;
A
#
# COMPACT_ATOMS: atom_id res chain seq x y z
N MET A 1 -0.62 28.64 13.64
CA MET A 1 -0.51 27.45 12.76
C MET A 1 0.65 27.74 11.83
N PHE A 2 1.79 27.07 12.01
CA PHE A 2 3.04 27.41 11.31
C PHE A 2 3.03 26.87 9.86
N GLN A 3 2.57 27.63 8.87
CA GLN A 3 2.76 27.32 7.44
C GLN A 3 3.06 28.63 6.70
N ARG A 4 3.78 28.67 5.57
CA ARG A 4 3.35 28.14 4.25
C ARG A 4 4.49 28.25 3.23
N SER A 5 4.86 27.13 2.59
CA SER A 5 5.07 26.99 1.14
C SER A 5 5.60 25.58 0.82
N LEU A 6 5.11 24.98 -0.26
CA LEU A 6 5.63 23.75 -0.86
C LEU A 6 6.18 24.05 -2.26
N THR A 7 6.74 25.25 -2.48
CA THR A 7 7.40 25.53 -3.74
C THR A 7 8.81 24.95 -3.75
N THR A 8 8.88 23.78 -4.37
CA THR A 8 10.08 23.09 -4.81
C THR A 8 11.02 24.06 -5.53
N VAL A 9 12.09 24.43 -4.85
CA VAL A 9 13.34 24.78 -5.53
C VAL A 9 13.67 23.60 -6.44
N ASN A 10 14.26 23.84 -7.60
CA ASN A 10 14.83 22.86 -8.54
C ASN A 10 15.85 21.84 -7.92
N SER A 11 15.95 21.81 -6.58
CA SER A 11 16.80 20.97 -5.72
C SER A 11 16.03 20.26 -4.58
N GLY A 12 14.69 20.31 -4.54
CA GLY A 12 13.87 19.63 -3.51
C GLY A 12 13.84 20.32 -2.14
N LYS A 13 14.07 21.63 -2.08
CA LYS A 13 14.05 22.42 -0.84
C LYS A 13 12.65 23.01 -0.59
N VAL A 14 12.26 23.10 0.67
CA VAL A 14 10.98 23.65 1.15
C VAL A 14 11.25 24.92 1.96
N CYS A 15 10.47 25.98 1.72
CA CYS A 15 10.54 27.23 2.48
C CYS A 15 9.51 27.19 3.61
N LEU A 16 9.95 27.44 4.86
CA LEU A 16 9.12 27.41 6.05
C LEU A 16 9.27 28.72 6.83
N SER A 17 8.14 29.33 7.20
CA SER A 17 8.10 30.53 8.05
C SER A 17 8.76 30.27 9.42
N ILE A 18 8.58 29.08 9.99
CA ILE A 18 9.21 28.68 11.26
C ILE A 18 10.73 28.65 11.20
N LEU A 19 11.33 28.45 10.02
CA LEU A 19 12.78 28.44 9.82
C LEU A 19 13.32 29.79 9.33
N GLY A 20 12.46 30.80 9.17
CA GLY A 20 12.83 32.11 8.64
C GLY A 20 13.24 32.10 7.17
N THR A 21 13.02 30.99 6.45
CA THR A 21 13.27 30.90 5.00
C THR A 21 12.15 31.51 4.17
N TRP A 22 11.08 31.96 4.84
CA TRP A 22 10.01 32.80 4.29
C TRP A 22 9.58 33.88 5.29
N ARG A 23 9.06 35.01 4.81
CA ARG A 23 8.56 36.10 5.68
C ARG A 23 7.22 35.67 6.30
N GLY A 24 7.25 35.21 7.56
CA GLY A 24 6.05 34.92 8.36
C GLY A 24 5.57 36.11 9.19
N GLU A 25 4.34 36.04 9.70
CA GLU A 25 3.78 37.02 10.63
C GLU A 25 4.47 36.97 12.00
N ALA A 26 4.27 38.01 12.82
CA ALA A 26 4.85 38.09 14.17
C ALA A 26 4.34 36.92 15.03
N GLY A 27 5.23 35.98 15.37
CA GLY A 27 4.91 34.76 16.10
C GLY A 27 5.01 33.46 15.28
N GLU A 28 5.17 33.55 13.96
CA GLU A 28 5.32 32.38 13.07
C GLU A 28 6.77 31.97 12.81
N GLN A 29 7.72 32.73 13.35
CA GLN A 29 9.16 32.51 13.20
C GLN A 29 9.72 31.64 14.31
N TRP A 30 10.95 31.14 14.11
CA TRP A 30 11.65 30.33 15.10
C TRP A 30 11.67 31.01 16.47
N SER A 31 11.39 30.24 17.52
CA SER A 31 11.48 30.69 18.90
C SER A 31 12.17 29.62 19.74
N SER A 32 12.70 29.99 20.90
CA SER A 32 13.32 29.05 21.84
C SER A 32 12.36 27.99 22.40
N ALA A 33 11.04 28.15 22.19
CA ALA A 33 10.02 27.17 22.55
C ALA A 33 9.80 26.09 21.47
N HIS A 34 10.40 26.23 20.28
CA HIS A 34 10.22 25.32 19.16
C HIS A 34 11.34 24.27 19.09
N GLY A 35 10.95 23.04 18.75
CA GLY A 35 11.88 21.91 18.57
C GLY A 35 11.73 21.28 17.19
N LEU A 36 12.50 20.21 16.94
CA LEU A 36 12.43 19.46 15.68
C LEU A 36 11.01 18.96 15.36
N LEU A 37 10.25 18.57 16.39
CA LEU A 37 8.85 18.17 16.26
C LEU A 37 7.99 19.29 15.65
N SER A 38 8.19 20.55 16.03
CA SER A 38 7.46 21.71 15.48
C SER A 38 7.73 21.89 13.99
N VAL A 39 8.98 21.64 13.55
CA VAL A 39 9.36 21.66 12.13
C VAL A 39 8.69 20.52 11.38
N LEU A 40 8.69 19.30 11.93
CA LEU A 40 8.05 18.14 11.31
C LEU A 40 6.54 18.30 11.19
N ILE A 41 5.87 18.85 12.21
CA ILE A 41 4.44 19.16 12.17
C ILE A 41 4.14 20.23 11.09
N SER A 42 5.01 21.25 10.97
CA SER A 42 4.89 22.27 9.92
C SER A 42 5.00 21.65 8.52
N ILE A 43 5.98 20.77 8.30
CA ILE A 43 6.13 20.02 7.05
C ILE A 43 4.91 19.12 6.78
N GLN A 44 4.45 18.37 7.78
CA GLN A 44 3.29 17.49 7.65
C GLN A 44 2.03 18.28 7.28
N SER A 45 1.82 19.45 7.89
CA SER A 45 0.65 20.28 7.58
C SER A 45 0.61 20.76 6.13
N LEU A 46 1.76 20.84 5.44
CA LEU A 46 1.83 21.21 4.02
C LEU A 46 1.35 20.09 3.10
N MET A 47 1.38 18.84 3.57
CA MET A 47 0.87 17.68 2.86
C MET A 47 -0.65 17.59 3.05
N SER A 48 -1.40 18.33 2.23
CA SER A 48 -2.86 18.34 2.26
C SER A 48 -3.46 18.06 0.88
N ASP A 49 -4.74 17.71 0.85
CA ASP A 49 -5.49 17.45 -0.40
C ASP A 49 -5.68 18.70 -1.26
N LYS A 50 -5.31 19.88 -0.75
CA LYS A 50 -5.43 21.19 -1.42
C LYS A 50 -4.11 21.96 -1.31
N PRO A 51 -3.03 21.51 -1.99
CA PRO A 51 -1.73 22.15 -1.89
C PRO A 51 -1.72 23.61 -2.35
N TYR A 52 -2.62 24.01 -3.25
CA TYR A 52 -2.68 25.39 -3.75
C TYR A 52 -2.87 26.44 -2.65
N VAL A 53 -3.72 26.16 -1.65
CA VAL A 53 -3.98 27.11 -0.56
C VAL A 53 -2.80 27.23 0.41
N ASN A 54 -1.86 26.28 0.34
CA ASN A 54 -0.65 26.32 1.15
C ASN A 54 0.41 27.23 0.52
N GLU A 55 0.16 27.84 -0.64
CA GLU A 55 1.08 28.79 -1.25
C GLU A 55 0.84 30.23 -0.74
N PRO A 56 1.91 30.98 -0.43
CA PRO A 56 1.80 32.32 0.14
C PRO A 56 0.98 33.29 -0.73
N GLY A 57 -0.01 33.94 -0.13
CA GLY A 57 -0.87 34.91 -0.82
C GLY A 57 -1.99 34.28 -1.66
N PHE A 58 -2.15 32.95 -1.61
CA PHE A 58 -3.19 32.18 -2.30
C PHE A 58 -4.06 31.37 -1.32
N GLU A 59 -4.14 31.80 -0.07
CA GLU A 59 -4.87 31.11 1.00
C GLU A 59 -6.38 31.05 0.73
N ASN A 60 -6.90 32.09 0.09
CA ASN A 60 -8.28 32.22 -0.36
C ASN A 60 -8.30 32.53 -1.86
N PRO A 61 -8.12 31.51 -2.73
CA PRO A 61 -8.08 31.74 -4.17
C PRO A 61 -9.41 32.31 -4.65
N PRO A 62 -9.41 33.32 -5.53
CA PRO A 62 -10.64 33.85 -6.09
C PRO A 62 -11.35 32.77 -6.91
N PRO A 63 -12.70 32.80 -7.04
CA PRO A 63 -13.44 31.83 -7.84
C PRO A 63 -12.97 31.72 -9.30
N SER A 64 -12.37 32.79 -9.84
CA SER A 64 -11.77 32.81 -11.18
C SER A 64 -10.59 31.85 -11.34
N ASP A 65 -9.91 31.51 -10.24
CA ASP A 65 -8.67 30.74 -10.24
C ASP A 65 -8.93 29.25 -9.96
N GLN A 66 -10.19 28.81 -9.88
CA GLN A 66 -10.55 27.41 -9.64
C GLN A 66 -9.87 26.45 -10.63
N LYS A 67 -9.77 26.84 -11.91
CA LYS A 67 -9.06 26.03 -12.91
C LYS A 67 -7.56 25.90 -12.62
N LEU A 68 -6.93 26.95 -12.12
CA LEU A 68 -5.51 26.93 -11.74
C LEU A 68 -5.28 26.09 -10.49
N VAL A 69 -6.21 26.15 -9.52
CA VAL A 69 -6.22 25.27 -8.35
C VAL A 69 -6.26 23.81 -8.79
N ASP A 70 -7.18 23.46 -9.69
CA ASP A 70 -7.34 22.09 -10.17
C ASP A 70 -6.10 21.61 -10.95
N ASP A 71 -5.54 22.46 -11.80
CA ASP A 71 -4.33 22.14 -12.57
C ASP A 71 -3.09 21.98 -11.66
N TYR A 72 -2.97 22.79 -10.61
CA TYR A 72 -1.89 22.66 -9.63
C TYR A 72 -1.99 21.39 -8.81
N ASN A 73 -3.21 21.03 -8.38
CA ASN A 73 -3.42 19.78 -7.63
C ASN A 73 -3.03 18.56 -8.48
N LYS A 74 -3.37 18.55 -9.79
CA LYS A 74 -2.92 17.51 -10.72
C LYS A 74 -1.40 17.47 -10.86
N LYS A 75 -0.77 18.64 -11.00
CA LYS A 75 0.71 18.79 -11.10
C LYS A 75 1.42 18.23 -9.87
N ILE A 76 0.98 18.62 -8.67
CA ILE A 76 1.55 18.13 -7.40
C ILE A 76 1.32 16.63 -7.23
N MET A 77 0.14 16.13 -7.57
CA MET A 77 -0.14 14.70 -7.53
C MET A 77 0.78 13.93 -8.48
N HIS A 78 0.93 14.38 -9.74
CA HIS A 78 1.85 13.76 -10.69
C HIS A 78 3.28 13.70 -10.13
N GLU A 79 3.79 14.80 -9.62
CA GLU A 79 5.16 14.87 -9.09
C GLU A 79 5.34 14.07 -7.80
N THR A 80 4.29 13.96 -6.98
CA THR A 80 4.28 13.07 -5.81
C THR A 80 4.34 11.60 -6.22
N LEU A 81 3.57 11.19 -7.24
CA LEU A 81 3.63 9.84 -7.78
C LEU A 81 4.98 9.54 -8.44
N ARG A 82 5.58 10.53 -9.11
CA ARG A 82 6.90 10.37 -9.72
C ARG A 82 7.99 10.21 -8.67
N VAL A 83 8.10 11.16 -7.74
CA VAL A 83 9.23 11.24 -6.80
C VAL A 83 8.99 10.37 -5.57
N SER A 84 7.91 10.64 -4.84
CA SER A 84 7.67 10.01 -3.54
C SER A 84 7.26 8.54 -3.65
N VAL A 85 6.76 8.15 -4.82
CA VAL A 85 6.35 6.77 -5.10
C VAL A 85 7.33 6.13 -6.06
N CYS A 86 7.37 6.50 -7.35
CA CYS A 86 8.19 5.74 -8.31
C CYS A 86 9.68 5.81 -7.98
N ASP A 87 10.27 7.01 -7.79
CA ASP A 87 11.70 7.14 -7.51
C ASP A 87 12.06 6.51 -6.16
N ARG A 88 11.20 6.66 -5.13
CA ARG A 88 11.44 6.05 -3.81
C ARG A 88 11.25 4.54 -3.81
N LEU A 89 10.31 3.99 -4.55
CA LEU A 89 10.12 2.55 -4.66
C LEU A 89 11.16 1.89 -5.57
N GLU A 90 11.62 2.61 -6.59
CA GLU A 90 12.79 2.21 -7.36
C GLU A 90 14.05 2.18 -6.48
N ALA A 91 14.25 3.21 -5.65
CA ALA A 91 15.41 3.33 -4.79
C ALA A 91 15.38 2.43 -3.54
N TYR A 92 14.24 2.35 -2.85
CA TYR A 92 14.10 1.61 -1.58
C TYR A 92 14.12 0.11 -1.80
N LEU A 93 13.80 -0.32 -3.01
CA LEU A 93 13.18 -1.61 -3.14
C LEU A 93 13.78 -2.40 -4.28
N GLY A 94 14.05 -1.82 -5.44
CA GLY A 94 13.92 -2.67 -6.62
C GLY A 94 12.56 -3.40 -6.70
N TRP A 95 11.53 -3.13 -5.84
CA TRP A 95 10.18 -2.57 -6.13
C TRP A 95 9.05 -2.94 -5.12
N LYS A 96 8.05 -2.09 -4.78
CA LYS A 96 6.64 -2.37 -4.27
C LYS A 96 5.74 -1.14 -4.10
N SER A 97 4.70 -1.02 -4.93
CA SER A 97 3.39 -0.49 -4.51
C SER A 97 2.29 -0.92 -5.46
N ASN A 98 1.07 -1.13 -4.94
CA ASN A 98 -0.07 -1.66 -5.67
C ASN A 98 -1.35 -0.80 -5.66
N ASP A 99 -1.35 0.42 -5.12
CA ASP A 99 -2.50 1.35 -5.26
C ASP A 99 -2.28 2.44 -6.31
N VAL A 100 -1.03 2.64 -6.70
CA VAL A 100 -0.59 3.78 -7.53
C VAL A 100 -1.05 3.58 -8.98
N LYS A 101 -1.15 2.33 -9.45
CA LYS A 101 -1.61 2.02 -10.81
C LYS A 101 -3.03 2.51 -11.07
N GLN A 102 -3.93 2.37 -10.10
CA GLN A 102 -5.31 2.83 -10.26
C GLN A 102 -5.35 4.36 -10.35
N VAL A 103 -4.63 5.05 -9.45
CA VAL A 103 -4.53 6.51 -9.47
C VAL A 103 -3.91 7.01 -10.78
N VAL A 104 -2.81 6.39 -11.24
CA VAL A 104 -2.18 6.75 -12.52
C VAL A 104 -3.13 6.55 -13.70
N ASN A 105 -3.94 5.48 -13.70
CA ASN A 105 -4.92 5.25 -14.75
C ASN A 105 -6.04 6.29 -14.73
N GLU A 106 -6.60 6.60 -13.56
CA GLU A 106 -7.65 7.61 -13.41
C GLU A 106 -7.15 9.01 -13.80
N GLU A 107 -5.92 9.36 -13.46
CA GLU A 107 -5.32 10.66 -13.80
C GLU A 107 -4.87 10.76 -15.26
N SER A 108 -4.36 9.66 -15.84
CA SER A 108 -4.03 9.60 -17.27
C SER A 108 -5.25 9.79 -18.17
N ALA A 109 -6.44 9.46 -17.68
CA ALA A 109 -7.69 9.72 -18.40
C ALA A 109 -8.08 11.21 -18.39
N LYS A 110 -7.61 11.97 -17.39
CA LYS A 110 -7.93 13.39 -17.22
C LYS A 110 -6.97 14.31 -17.97
N VAL A 111 -5.73 13.89 -18.19
CA VAL A 111 -4.68 14.70 -18.83
C VAL A 111 -3.91 13.88 -19.86
N LYS A 112 -3.73 14.44 -21.07
CA LYS A 112 -2.95 13.80 -22.13
C LYS A 112 -1.47 13.75 -21.77
N ASP A 113 -0.85 12.61 -22.06
CA ASP A 113 0.60 12.44 -21.90
C ASP A 113 1.39 13.45 -22.74
N GLY A 114 2.46 14.01 -22.19
CA GLY A 114 3.27 15.06 -22.79
C GLY A 114 2.70 16.48 -22.66
N THR A 115 1.55 16.68 -22.01
CA THR A 115 1.02 18.03 -21.76
C THR A 115 1.93 18.79 -20.81
N ALA A 116 2.43 19.95 -21.21
CA ALA A 116 3.25 20.81 -20.35
C ALA A 116 2.47 21.27 -19.11
N PHE A 117 3.16 21.39 -17.98
CA PHE A 117 2.55 21.89 -16.75
C PHE A 117 2.07 23.33 -16.93
N THR A 118 0.82 23.61 -16.54
CA THR A 118 0.31 24.98 -16.46
C THR A 118 1.19 25.77 -15.48
N LYS A 119 1.69 26.91 -15.92
CA LYS A 119 2.44 27.84 -15.07
C LYS A 119 1.49 28.56 -14.13
N MET A 120 1.71 28.42 -12.83
CA MET A 120 0.88 29.09 -11.83
C MET A 120 1.23 30.58 -11.70
N ARG A 121 0.29 31.38 -11.19
CA ARG A 121 0.49 32.84 -10.99
C ARG A 121 1.68 33.14 -10.07
N PHE A 122 1.96 32.27 -9.10
CA PHE A 122 3.10 32.40 -8.18
C PHE A 122 4.42 31.87 -8.75
N GLU A 123 4.41 31.23 -9.92
CA GLU A 123 5.63 30.75 -10.58
C GLU A 123 6.29 31.90 -11.36
N GLY A 124 7.39 32.43 -10.83
CA GLY A 124 8.18 33.51 -11.41
C GLY A 124 9.58 33.61 -10.79
N GLY A 125 10.54 34.17 -11.54
CA GLY A 125 11.94 34.28 -11.09
C GLY A 125 12.57 32.92 -10.84
N SER A 126 13.03 32.68 -9.59
CA SER A 126 13.61 31.41 -9.15
C SER A 126 12.58 30.35 -8.73
N ASN A 127 11.29 30.69 -8.69
CA ASN A 127 10.21 29.78 -8.34
C ASN A 127 9.51 29.27 -9.60
N SER A 128 9.86 28.08 -10.05
CA SER A 128 9.27 27.46 -11.24
C SER A 128 9.24 25.95 -11.07
N MET A 129 8.18 25.32 -11.56
CA MET A 129 8.09 23.88 -11.64
C MET A 129 7.80 23.54 -13.10
N GLU A 130 8.85 23.54 -13.91
CA GLU A 130 8.79 23.25 -15.34
C GLU A 130 8.78 21.74 -15.58
N GLY A 131 8.04 21.29 -16.60
CA GLY A 131 7.90 19.87 -16.91
C GLY A 131 6.62 19.56 -17.69
N ALA A 132 6.35 18.28 -17.87
CA ALA A 132 5.16 17.78 -18.53
C ALA A 132 4.60 16.55 -17.81
N PHE A 133 3.30 16.32 -17.94
CA PHE A 133 2.64 15.13 -17.45
C PHE A 133 3.13 13.91 -18.25
N ALA A 134 3.77 12.96 -17.58
CA ALA A 134 4.34 11.75 -18.16
C ALA A 134 3.69 10.49 -17.56
N TYR A 135 2.36 10.47 -17.47
CA TYR A 135 1.60 9.36 -16.90
C TYR A 135 1.81 8.05 -17.66
N GLY A 136 2.06 8.10 -18.97
CA GLY A 136 2.40 6.90 -19.77
C GLY A 136 3.68 6.24 -19.27
N THR A 137 4.73 7.03 -19.08
CA THR A 137 6.01 6.55 -18.53
C THR A 137 5.85 6.07 -17.08
N LEU A 138 5.13 6.82 -16.24
CA LEU A 138 4.85 6.40 -14.85
C LEU A 138 4.13 5.06 -14.80
N ARG A 139 3.15 4.86 -15.68
CA ARG A 139 2.42 3.59 -15.78
C ARG A 139 3.36 2.44 -16.14
N THR A 140 4.17 2.58 -17.18
CA THR A 140 5.12 1.54 -17.60
C THR A 140 6.12 1.21 -16.49
N ARG A 141 6.59 2.23 -15.76
CA ARG A 141 7.45 2.04 -14.58
C ARG A 141 6.74 1.23 -13.51
N LEU A 142 5.50 1.59 -13.15
CA LEU A 142 4.70 0.86 -12.16
C LEU A 142 4.31 -0.56 -12.59
N GLU A 143 4.04 -0.78 -13.87
CA GLU A 143 3.76 -2.11 -14.42
C GLU A 143 4.99 -2.99 -14.33
N SER A 144 6.15 -2.44 -14.66
CA SER A 144 7.42 -3.09 -14.45
C SER A 144 7.61 -3.39 -12.94
N ILE A 145 7.34 -2.41 -12.04
CA ILE A 145 7.38 -2.54 -10.54
C ILE A 145 6.71 -3.80 -10.09
N TYR A 146 5.47 -3.92 -10.53
CA TYR A 146 4.67 -5.06 -10.21
C TYR A 146 5.20 -6.35 -10.83
N LYS A 147 5.65 -6.32 -12.08
CA LYS A 147 6.19 -7.52 -12.73
C LYS A 147 7.41 -8.07 -12.00
N GLY A 148 8.40 -7.22 -11.68
CA GLY A 148 9.60 -7.63 -10.96
C GLY A 148 9.28 -8.29 -9.62
N LEU A 149 8.22 -7.84 -8.95
CA LEU A 149 7.77 -8.44 -7.70
C LEU A 149 7.13 -9.79 -7.83
N MET A 150 6.31 -9.97 -8.86
CA MET A 150 5.72 -11.26 -9.16
C MET A 150 6.81 -12.25 -9.54
N ASP A 151 7.77 -11.82 -10.37
CA ASP A 151 8.92 -12.61 -10.78
C ASP A 151 9.77 -13.01 -9.56
N GLU A 152 9.98 -12.12 -8.59
CA GLU A 152 10.70 -12.42 -7.35
C GLU A 152 10.03 -13.53 -6.51
N ILE A 153 8.69 -13.63 -6.50
CA ILE A 153 7.99 -14.76 -5.84
C ILE A 153 8.32 -16.07 -6.54
N GLU A 154 8.29 -16.07 -7.87
CA GLU A 154 8.59 -17.24 -8.68
C GLU A 154 10.08 -17.63 -8.62
N ASP A 155 10.97 -16.65 -8.47
CA ASP A 155 12.39 -16.85 -8.26
C ASP A 155 12.64 -17.56 -6.92
N TRP A 156 12.02 -17.12 -5.82
CA TRP A 156 12.10 -17.82 -4.53
C TRP A 156 11.62 -19.27 -4.63
N LYS A 157 10.53 -19.52 -5.38
CA LYS A 157 10.05 -20.89 -5.63
C LYS A 157 11.07 -21.71 -6.44
N ARG A 158 11.72 -21.12 -7.44
CA ARG A 158 12.72 -21.82 -8.25
C ARG A 158 13.97 -22.14 -7.44
N GLU A 159 14.45 -21.19 -6.66
CA GLU A 159 15.66 -21.29 -5.82
C GLU A 159 15.46 -22.24 -4.64
N SER A 160 14.24 -22.33 -4.08
CA SER A 160 13.92 -23.28 -3.01
C SER A 160 14.32 -24.71 -3.33
N LYS A 161 14.21 -25.15 -4.60
CA LYS A 161 14.63 -26.50 -5.03
C LYS A 161 16.14 -26.72 -4.85
N ALA A 162 16.95 -25.68 -5.04
CA ALA A 162 18.39 -25.75 -4.80
C ALA A 162 18.70 -25.76 -3.29
N HIS A 163 17.97 -24.95 -2.50
CA HIS A 163 18.15 -24.90 -1.04
C HIS A 163 17.79 -26.21 -0.36
N ILE A 164 16.73 -26.89 -0.80
CA ILE A 164 16.37 -28.24 -0.30
C ILE A 164 17.49 -29.24 -0.59
N LYS A 165 18.07 -29.23 -1.80
CA LYS A 165 19.19 -30.11 -2.15
C LYS A 165 20.46 -29.79 -1.35
N ALA A 166 20.64 -28.54 -0.97
CA ALA A 166 21.77 -28.07 -0.17
C ALA A 166 21.56 -28.27 1.35
N ASP A 167 20.40 -28.78 1.76
CA ASP A 167 20.06 -29.11 3.15
C ASP A 167 20.27 -27.94 4.13
N THR A 168 19.75 -26.76 3.76
CA THR A 168 19.95 -25.53 4.54
C THR A 168 19.21 -25.56 5.89
N THR A 169 19.73 -24.81 6.87
CA THR A 169 19.09 -24.66 8.20
C THR A 169 17.68 -24.11 8.10
N THR A 170 17.42 -23.18 7.17
CA THR A 170 16.10 -22.60 6.94
C THR A 170 15.10 -23.66 6.49
N SER A 171 15.50 -24.57 5.59
CA SER A 171 14.67 -25.69 5.14
C SER A 171 14.23 -26.58 6.32
N HIS A 172 15.18 -26.96 7.19
CA HIS A 172 14.90 -27.76 8.39
C HIS A 172 13.99 -27.02 9.39
N SER A 173 14.25 -25.73 9.61
CA SER A 173 13.43 -24.90 10.50
C SER A 173 11.98 -24.83 10.03
N LEU A 174 11.76 -24.52 8.75
CA LEU A 174 10.42 -24.45 8.16
C LEU A 174 9.69 -25.79 8.24
N LEU A 175 10.36 -26.90 7.90
CA LEU A 175 9.77 -28.24 7.98
C LEU A 175 9.38 -28.60 9.42
N SER A 176 10.23 -28.27 10.40
CA SER A 176 9.93 -28.48 11.82
C SER A 176 8.72 -27.67 12.28
N GLN A 177 8.65 -26.38 11.90
CA GLN A 177 7.49 -25.54 12.19
C GLN A 177 6.21 -26.08 11.55
N PHE A 178 6.29 -26.56 10.30
CA PHE A 178 5.16 -27.19 9.60
C PHE A 178 4.63 -28.40 10.37
N GLN A 179 5.50 -29.34 10.75
CA GLN A 179 5.13 -30.54 11.48
C GLN A 179 4.51 -30.22 12.85
N GLN A 180 5.07 -29.24 13.57
CA GLN A 180 4.52 -28.79 14.85
C GLN A 180 3.11 -28.21 14.69
N ILE A 181 2.89 -27.44 13.63
CA ILE A 181 1.59 -26.87 13.30
C ILE A 181 0.59 -27.99 12.96
N GLN A 182 0.96 -28.89 12.05
CA GLN A 182 0.11 -30.00 11.60
C GLN A 182 -0.29 -30.92 12.77
N ASN A 183 0.66 -31.26 13.64
CA ASN A 183 0.40 -32.11 14.81
C ASN A 183 -0.44 -31.41 15.88
N SER A 184 -0.39 -30.08 15.94
CA SER A 184 -1.09 -29.36 16.98
C SER A 184 -2.61 -29.35 16.81
N ASN A 185 -3.18 -29.71 15.65
CA ASN A 185 -4.63 -29.72 15.35
C ASN A 185 -5.41 -28.43 15.72
N THR A 186 -4.72 -27.38 16.17
CA THR A 186 -5.29 -26.18 16.78
C THR A 186 -4.52 -24.95 16.32
N ILE A 187 -4.56 -24.66 15.02
CA ILE A 187 -4.59 -23.24 14.63
C ILE A 187 -6.07 -22.89 14.48
N ASP A 188 -6.67 -22.45 15.59
CA ASP A 188 -8.03 -21.88 15.70
C ASP A 188 -9.21 -22.71 15.11
N GLY A 189 -8.98 -23.99 14.76
CA GLY A 189 -9.98 -24.91 14.20
C GLY A 189 -10.44 -24.59 12.78
N ASN A 190 -9.96 -23.50 12.20
CA ASN A 190 -10.39 -22.99 10.90
C ASN A 190 -9.24 -22.77 9.91
N ILE A 191 -8.02 -23.21 10.24
CA ILE A 191 -6.88 -23.17 9.31
C ILE A 191 -6.35 -24.58 9.09
N SER A 192 -6.17 -24.95 7.83
CA SER A 192 -5.40 -26.11 7.39
C SER A 192 -4.16 -25.66 6.62
N VAL A 193 -3.06 -26.41 6.74
CA VAL A 193 -1.80 -26.13 6.04
C VAL A 193 -1.27 -27.39 5.35
N GLU A 194 -0.73 -27.21 4.15
CA GLU A 194 -0.14 -28.26 3.33
C GLU A 194 1.14 -27.75 2.65
N LEU A 195 2.08 -28.64 2.34
CA LEU A 195 3.26 -28.27 1.55
C LEU A 195 2.99 -28.53 0.07
N ARG A 196 3.22 -27.54 -0.78
CA ARG A 196 3.13 -27.72 -2.23
C ARG A 196 4.33 -28.55 -2.70
N ASP A 197 4.07 -29.67 -3.38
CA ASP A 197 5.11 -30.57 -3.91
C ASP A 197 6.13 -31.03 -2.85
N ASN A 198 5.70 -31.16 -1.58
CA ASN A 198 6.57 -31.47 -0.43
C ASN A 198 7.74 -30.48 -0.24
N ASN A 199 7.55 -29.22 -0.65
CA ASN A 199 8.54 -28.16 -0.54
C ASN A 199 8.32 -27.34 0.75
N PRO A 200 9.27 -27.32 1.71
CA PRO A 200 9.12 -26.59 2.97
C PRO A 200 9.10 -25.06 2.80
N TYR A 201 9.42 -24.53 1.63
CA TYR A 201 9.36 -23.10 1.32
C TYR A 201 8.04 -22.66 0.67
N ILE A 202 7.14 -23.59 0.33
CA ILE A 202 5.88 -23.27 -0.36
C ILE A 202 4.72 -23.93 0.37
N TRP A 203 3.98 -23.12 1.12
CA TRP A 203 2.88 -23.58 1.94
C TRP A 203 1.56 -23.18 1.30
N ILE A 204 0.62 -24.11 1.25
CA ILE A 204 -0.77 -23.88 0.91
C ILE A 204 -1.54 -23.79 2.22
N VAL A 205 -2.19 -22.65 2.43
CA VAL A 205 -2.98 -22.35 3.62
C VAL A 205 -4.43 -22.28 3.20
N THR A 206 -5.28 -23.10 3.82
CA THR A 206 -6.72 -23.08 3.62
C THR A 206 -7.38 -22.52 4.88
N ILE A 207 -8.10 -21.41 4.73
CA ILE A 207 -8.79 -20.72 5.83
C ILE A 207 -10.29 -20.90 5.62
N ILE A 208 -10.93 -21.50 6.61
CA ILE A 208 -12.36 -21.76 6.65
C ILE A 208 -13.04 -20.59 7.37
N GLY A 209 -14.05 -20.01 6.74
CA GLY A 209 -14.86 -18.96 7.36
C GLY A 209 -15.70 -19.53 8.50
N LEU A 210 -15.67 -18.87 9.66
CA LEU A 210 -16.38 -19.32 10.85
C LEU A 210 -17.91 -19.19 10.69
N PRO A 211 -18.69 -20.11 11.32
CA PRO A 211 -20.14 -20.00 11.36
C PRO A 211 -20.60 -18.65 11.90
N ALA A 212 -21.69 -18.10 11.35
CA ALA A 212 -22.26 -16.80 11.72
C ALA A 212 -21.38 -15.56 11.45
N SER A 213 -20.22 -15.71 10.80
CA SER A 213 -19.43 -14.59 10.29
C SER A 213 -19.93 -14.11 8.92
N SER A 214 -19.46 -12.96 8.43
CA SER A 214 -19.71 -12.54 7.04
C SER A 214 -19.11 -13.48 5.99
N HIS A 215 -18.16 -14.32 6.42
CA HIS A 215 -17.42 -15.28 5.60
C HIS A 215 -17.91 -16.72 5.81
N ASP A 216 -19.05 -16.93 6.46
CA ASP A 216 -19.59 -18.26 6.73
C ASP A 216 -19.63 -19.14 5.47
N GLY A 217 -19.05 -20.34 5.57
CA GLY A 217 -18.91 -21.30 4.47
C GLY A 217 -17.81 -20.98 3.45
N ALA A 218 -17.03 -19.92 3.61
CA ALA A 218 -15.92 -19.61 2.72
C ALA A 218 -14.76 -20.60 2.92
N LEU A 219 -14.15 -21.01 1.80
CA LEU A 219 -12.86 -21.70 1.76
C LEU A 219 -11.85 -20.80 1.05
N TYR A 220 -11.02 -20.09 1.80
CA TYR A 220 -9.99 -19.21 1.23
C TYR A 220 -8.66 -19.92 1.15
N LYS A 221 -8.16 -20.13 -0.06
CA LYS A 221 -6.86 -20.76 -0.31
C LYS A 221 -5.82 -19.69 -0.55
N ALA A 222 -4.70 -19.75 0.16
CA ALA A 222 -3.56 -18.86 0.01
C ALA A 222 -2.27 -19.65 -0.16
N GLU A 223 -1.36 -19.10 -0.95
CA GLU A 223 -0.01 -19.61 -1.12
C GLU A 223 0.94 -18.69 -0.33
N MET A 224 1.76 -19.28 0.54
CA MET A 224 2.77 -18.61 1.34
C MET A 224 4.16 -19.11 0.91
N VAL A 225 4.98 -18.20 0.44
CA VAL A 225 6.30 -18.49 -0.14
C VAL A 225 7.39 -17.87 0.72
N PHE A 226 8.35 -18.69 1.12
CA PHE A 226 9.48 -18.30 1.96
C PHE A 226 10.77 -18.16 1.14
N SER A 227 11.60 -17.19 1.53
CA SER A 227 13.00 -17.09 1.07
C SER A 227 13.92 -17.91 1.97
N ASN A 228 15.13 -18.22 1.49
CA ASN A 228 16.18 -18.78 2.33
C ASN A 228 16.69 -17.80 3.41
N GLU A 229 16.38 -16.51 3.26
CA GLU A 229 16.69 -15.43 4.22
C GLU A 229 15.62 -15.28 5.32
N PHE A 230 14.59 -16.14 5.37
CA PHE A 230 13.62 -16.12 6.47
C PHE A 230 14.33 -16.37 7.81
N PRO A 231 14.10 -15.55 8.87
CA PRO A 231 13.03 -14.56 9.03
C PRO A 231 13.37 -13.10 8.71
N ASP A 232 14.59 -12.80 8.27
CA ASP A 232 14.98 -11.43 7.88
C ASP A 232 14.15 -10.97 6.67
N ALA A 233 13.90 -11.89 5.73
CA ALA A 233 12.91 -11.73 4.67
C ALA A 233 11.58 -12.40 5.04
N LEU A 234 10.54 -11.60 5.26
CA LEU A 234 9.19 -12.10 5.58
C LEU A 234 8.58 -12.91 4.43
N PRO A 235 7.72 -13.89 4.73
CA PRO A 235 7.04 -14.68 3.71
C PRO A 235 6.10 -13.82 2.85
N LYS A 236 6.07 -14.14 1.56
CA LYS A 236 5.11 -13.55 0.62
C LYS A 236 3.85 -14.39 0.58
N VAL A 237 2.71 -13.76 0.86
CA VAL A 237 1.41 -14.43 0.92
C VAL A 237 0.54 -13.91 -0.22
N ARG A 238 -0.13 -14.82 -0.93
CA ARG A 238 -1.10 -14.48 -1.97
C ARG A 238 -2.29 -15.43 -1.91
N PHE A 239 -3.50 -14.88 -1.78
CA PHE A 239 -4.73 -15.63 -1.95
C PHE A 239 -4.88 -16.09 -3.40
N LEU A 240 -5.09 -17.39 -3.57
CA LEU A 240 -5.40 -18.04 -4.85
C LEU A 240 -6.89 -17.89 -5.17
N THR A 241 -7.74 -17.88 -4.13
CA THR A 241 -9.18 -17.60 -4.24
C THR A 241 -9.46 -16.10 -4.21
N GLU A 242 -10.50 -15.65 -4.92
CA GLU A 242 -10.95 -14.26 -4.88
C GLU A 242 -11.46 -13.89 -3.47
N VAL A 243 -10.84 -12.88 -2.84
CA VAL A 243 -11.25 -12.38 -1.51
C VAL A 243 -11.63 -10.90 -1.59
N PHE A 244 -12.84 -10.58 -1.17
CA PHE A 244 -13.31 -9.20 -1.11
C PHE A 244 -13.16 -8.65 0.32
N HIS A 245 -12.04 -7.97 0.59
CA HIS A 245 -11.72 -7.45 1.93
C HIS A 245 -10.95 -6.12 1.84
N PRO A 246 -11.14 -5.15 2.76
CA PRO A 246 -10.41 -3.87 2.73
C PRO A 246 -8.88 -4.03 2.78
N ASN A 247 -8.37 -4.97 3.59
CA ASN A 247 -6.94 -5.21 3.76
C ASN A 247 -6.34 -6.21 2.76
N ILE A 248 -7.09 -6.65 1.74
CA ILE A 248 -6.58 -7.59 0.73
C ILE A 248 -6.70 -6.94 -0.64
N SER A 249 -5.59 -6.89 -1.37
CA SER A 249 -5.57 -6.32 -2.71
C SER A 249 -6.42 -7.15 -3.68
N ARG A 250 -6.81 -6.56 -4.82
CA ARG A 250 -7.55 -7.28 -5.88
C ARG A 250 -6.78 -8.48 -6.45
N ASP A 251 -5.45 -8.43 -6.41
CA ASP A 251 -4.57 -9.52 -6.86
C ASP A 251 -4.32 -10.58 -5.76
N GLY A 252 -4.99 -10.45 -4.60
CA GLY A 252 -4.95 -11.43 -3.51
C GLY A 252 -3.82 -11.21 -2.50
N PHE A 253 -3.14 -10.06 -2.49
CA PHE A 253 -2.08 -9.79 -1.51
C PHE A 253 -2.67 -9.19 -0.22
N PRO A 254 -2.52 -9.84 0.95
CA PRO A 254 -2.98 -9.28 2.21
C PRO A 254 -1.98 -8.29 2.82
N TYR A 255 -2.53 -7.27 3.48
CA TYR A 255 -1.83 -6.52 4.51
C TYR A 255 -2.11 -7.16 5.87
N TYR A 256 -1.06 -7.58 6.57
CA TYR A 256 -1.15 -8.08 7.94
C TYR A 256 0.13 -7.74 8.71
N ARG A 257 0.07 -7.77 10.04
CA ARG A 257 1.23 -7.55 10.92
C ARG A 257 1.38 -8.73 11.86
N THR A 258 2.59 -9.25 11.96
CA THR A 258 2.96 -10.30 12.91
C THR A 258 3.68 -9.68 14.10
N LEU A 259 3.47 -10.23 15.31
CA LEU A 259 4.23 -9.85 16.50
C LEU A 259 5.56 -10.60 16.61
N LYS A 260 5.64 -11.79 15.99
CA LYS A 260 6.82 -12.66 15.95
C LYS A 260 7.12 -13.05 14.49
N PRO A 261 7.98 -12.29 13.80
CA PRO A 261 8.39 -12.56 12.41
C PRO A 261 8.98 -13.94 12.16
N GLU A 262 9.62 -14.52 13.17
CA GLU A 262 10.31 -15.82 13.11
C GLU A 262 9.37 -17.02 13.23
N ASP A 263 8.15 -16.80 13.73
CA ASP A 263 7.16 -17.83 14.02
C ASP A 263 6.06 -17.84 12.95
N VAL A 264 6.06 -18.89 12.11
CA VAL A 264 5.07 -19.05 11.04
C VAL A 264 3.64 -19.12 11.60
N ARG A 265 3.45 -19.63 12.83
CA ARG A 265 2.12 -19.64 13.47
C ARG A 265 1.60 -18.22 13.69
N SER A 266 2.46 -17.29 14.12
CA SER A 266 2.10 -15.89 14.30
C SER A 266 1.66 -15.24 12.98
N HIS A 267 2.29 -15.61 11.85
CA HIS A 267 1.83 -15.20 10.53
C HIS A 267 0.45 -15.76 10.19
N LEU A 268 0.22 -17.06 10.40
CA LEU A 268 -1.06 -17.71 10.10
C LEU A 268 -2.22 -17.13 10.93
N SER A 269 -2.01 -16.92 12.23
CA SER A 269 -3.00 -16.29 13.11
C SER A 269 -3.30 -14.85 12.68
N ALA A 270 -2.28 -14.07 12.27
CA ALA A 270 -2.49 -12.71 11.77
C ALA A 270 -3.28 -12.66 10.46
N ILE A 271 -3.09 -13.65 9.58
CA ILE A 271 -3.86 -13.76 8.32
C ILE A 271 -5.30 -14.20 8.62
N ALA A 272 -5.53 -15.15 9.52
CA ALA A 272 -6.88 -15.54 9.91
C ALA A 272 -7.63 -14.43 10.65
N ALA A 273 -6.92 -13.59 11.40
CA ALA A 273 -7.51 -12.40 12.04
C ALA A 273 -8.19 -11.47 11.04
N LEU A 274 -7.78 -11.45 9.76
CA LEU A 274 -8.44 -10.67 8.71
C LEU A 274 -9.91 -11.08 8.49
N PHE A 275 -10.32 -12.28 8.88
CA PHE A 275 -11.68 -12.79 8.67
C PHE A 275 -12.50 -12.86 9.96
N THR A 276 -11.87 -12.65 11.11
CA THR A 276 -12.51 -12.75 12.42
C THR A 276 -12.56 -11.40 13.15
N GLN A 277 -11.66 -10.47 12.84
CA GLN A 277 -11.59 -9.14 13.43
C GLN A 277 -12.06 -8.08 12.44
N ASP A 278 -12.50 -6.94 13.00
CA ASP A 278 -12.82 -5.78 12.18
C ASP A 278 -11.57 -5.23 11.49
N PRO A 279 -11.66 -4.82 10.21
CA PRO A 279 -10.58 -4.14 9.50
C PRO A 279 -10.08 -2.91 10.28
N ASP A 280 -8.75 -2.76 10.36
CA ASP A 280 -8.12 -1.60 10.98
C ASP A 280 -8.66 -0.30 10.34
N PRO A 281 -9.11 0.71 11.11
CA PRO A 281 -9.64 1.96 10.55
C PRO A 281 -8.59 2.80 9.81
N GLN A 282 -7.29 2.53 9.99
CA GLN A 282 -6.22 3.31 9.38
C GLN A 282 -6.19 3.13 7.84
N PRO A 283 -6.31 4.21 7.05
CA PRO A 283 -6.38 4.14 5.58
C PRO A 283 -5.18 3.46 4.92
N ALA A 284 -3.99 3.55 5.53
CA ALA A 284 -2.77 2.94 5.02
C ALA A 284 -2.80 1.40 5.01
N THR A 285 -3.74 0.79 5.72
CA THR A 285 -3.91 -0.66 5.75
C THR A 285 -4.84 -1.17 4.65
N HIS A 286 -5.58 -0.27 3.98
CA HIS A 286 -6.62 -0.61 3.01
C HIS A 286 -6.04 -0.71 1.60
N LEU A 287 -5.87 -1.95 1.12
CA LEU A 287 -5.38 -2.26 -0.22
C LEU A 287 -6.48 -2.35 -1.29
N ASN A 288 -7.75 -2.29 -0.86
CA ASN A 288 -8.90 -2.33 -1.76
C ASN A 288 -9.85 -1.19 -1.43
N ALA A 289 -9.70 -0.09 -2.17
CA ALA A 289 -10.51 1.11 -2.01
C ALA A 289 -12.02 0.83 -2.13
N THR A 290 -12.41 -0.05 -3.07
CA THR A 290 -13.83 -0.41 -3.25
C THR A 290 -14.38 -1.16 -2.03
N ALA A 291 -13.62 -2.09 -1.46
CA ALA A 291 -14.03 -2.80 -0.25
C ALA A 291 -14.08 -1.85 0.95
N ARG A 292 -13.07 -0.99 1.11
CA ARG A 292 -13.03 0.06 2.15
C ARG A 292 -14.25 0.96 2.09
N ASP A 293 -14.55 1.53 0.92
CA ASP A 293 -15.65 2.51 0.77
C ASP A 293 -17.01 1.90 1.08
N LEU A 294 -17.18 0.61 0.76
CA LEU A 294 -18.41 -0.11 1.10
C LEU A 294 -18.46 -0.50 2.59
N TYR A 295 -17.32 -0.83 3.20
CA TYR A 295 -17.24 -1.23 4.61
C TYR A 295 -17.46 -0.06 5.57
N PHE A 296 -16.76 1.06 5.33
CA PHE A 296 -16.82 2.27 6.17
C PHE A 296 -17.92 3.26 5.71
N GLY A 297 -18.73 2.86 4.74
CA GLY A 297 -19.82 3.67 4.21
C GLY A 297 -21.13 3.59 5.02
N THR A 298 -22.22 4.00 4.37
CA THR A 298 -23.60 3.93 4.87
C THR A 298 -24.09 2.50 5.10
N GLU A 299 -25.17 2.30 5.85
CA GLU A 299 -25.77 0.96 6.06
C GLU A 299 -26.17 0.26 4.74
N ALA A 300 -26.59 1.02 3.73
CA ALA A 300 -26.86 0.47 2.40
C ALA A 300 -25.58 -0.06 1.73
N GLN A 301 -24.46 0.67 1.86
CA GLN A 301 -23.16 0.25 1.33
C GLN A 301 -22.60 -0.96 2.08
N LYS A 302 -22.73 -1.01 3.41
CA LYS A 302 -22.37 -2.19 4.21
C LYS A 302 -23.18 -3.42 3.84
N LYS A 303 -24.46 -3.25 3.50
CA LYS A 303 -25.29 -4.35 2.97
C LYS A 303 -24.76 -4.85 1.63
N ASP A 304 -24.34 -3.96 0.73
CA ASP A 304 -23.69 -4.36 -0.53
C ASP A 304 -22.35 -5.05 -0.30
N PHE A 305 -21.53 -4.56 0.65
CA PHE A 305 -20.29 -5.21 1.08
C PHE A 305 -20.53 -6.67 1.47
N ARG A 306 -21.43 -6.91 2.44
CA ARG A 306 -21.77 -8.28 2.90
C ARG A 306 -22.27 -9.16 1.76
N ARG A 307 -23.03 -8.60 0.82
CA ARG A 307 -23.52 -9.33 -0.37
C ARG A 307 -22.36 -9.75 -1.28
N ARG A 308 -21.37 -8.89 -1.50
CA ARG A 308 -20.17 -9.21 -2.31
C ARG A 308 -19.29 -10.24 -1.61
N VAL A 309 -19.06 -10.10 -0.31
CA VAL A 309 -18.31 -11.08 0.49
C VAL A 309 -18.94 -12.47 0.37
N ARG A 310 -20.27 -12.59 0.56
CA ARG A 310 -20.99 -13.87 0.42
C ARG A 310 -20.86 -14.48 -0.96
N ARG A 311 -20.87 -13.65 -2.02
CA ARG A 311 -20.64 -14.12 -3.40
C ARG A 311 -19.24 -14.69 -3.57
N CYS A 312 -18.22 -14.02 -3.03
CA CYS A 312 -16.85 -14.52 -3.07
C CYS A 312 -16.69 -15.80 -2.25
N ALA A 313 -17.30 -15.89 -1.06
CA ALA A 313 -17.33 -17.09 -0.23
C ALA A 313 -17.94 -18.28 -0.97
N GLN A 314 -19.07 -18.07 -1.66
CA GLN A 314 -19.71 -19.14 -2.43
C GLN A 314 -18.83 -19.64 -3.58
N LYS A 315 -18.22 -18.72 -4.36
CA LYS A 315 -17.30 -19.10 -5.44
C LYS A 315 -16.05 -19.83 -4.93
N SER A 316 -15.61 -19.52 -3.71
CA SER A 316 -14.39 -20.12 -3.18
C SER A 316 -14.62 -21.57 -2.75
N ALA A 317 -15.85 -21.94 -2.39
CA ALA A 317 -16.23 -23.33 -2.17
C ALA A 317 -16.18 -24.15 -3.48
N ASP A 318 -16.59 -23.57 -4.61
CA ASP A 318 -16.54 -24.23 -5.92
C ASP A 318 -15.10 -24.46 -6.43
N PHE A 319 -14.09 -23.78 -5.84
CA PHE A 319 -12.69 -23.89 -6.24
C PHE A 319 -12.03 -25.22 -5.78
N ASP A 320 -12.61 -25.91 -4.80
CA ASP A 320 -12.06 -27.17 -4.28
C ASP A 320 -12.46 -28.40 -5.15
N ASP A 321 -13.37 -28.22 -6.10
CA ASP A 321 -13.85 -29.27 -7.03
C ASP A 321 -13.01 -29.40 -8.33
N LEU A 322 -11.87 -28.70 -8.43
CA LEU A 322 -10.97 -28.66 -9.63
C LEU A 322 -9.54 -29.09 -9.32
#